data_AF-F9ERR4-F1
#
_entry.id   AF-F9ERR4-F1
#
_cell.length_a   1.000
_cell.length_b   1.000
_cell.length_c   1.000
_cell.angle_alpha   90.00
_cell.angle_beta   90.00
_cell.angle_gamma   90.00
#
_symmetry.space_group_name_H-M   'P 1'
#
loop_
_entity.id
_entity.type
_entity.pdbx_description
1 polymer ?
#
loop_
_entity_poly.entity_id
_entity_poly.type
_entity_poly.pdbx_seq_one_letter_code
_entity_poly.pdbx_strand_id
1 'polypeptide(L)'
;MIYKNRSFISLYFKKNFYKSLLSNELFFRRIGGFMDLDLKNKNLKIIILIFLYLLVFYFLIFKNILRLSEIKELVEQEDIKIGKLNYEKNVVIKALDIKRKDFEKDREKIENQEEKSDKDKFDNIPSLFNYVEEKISKNNIIFQSFARSRKDGDRLKVAMVLNGSEGNIKNFFREIENENYDINFSSSYLKNQCR
;
A
#
# COMPACT_ATOMS: atom_id res chain seq x y z
N MET A 1 0.28 10.36 -11.35
CA MET A 1 -0.73 9.40 -11.87
C MET A 1 -1.50 9.93 -13.10
N ILE A 2 -1.58 11.24 -13.32
CA ILE A 2 -2.28 11.87 -14.47
C ILE A 2 -1.66 11.53 -15.85
N TYR A 3 -0.34 11.30 -15.91
CA TYR A 3 0.35 11.00 -17.17
C TYR A 3 0.02 9.63 -17.79
N LYS A 4 -0.40 8.64 -16.99
CA LYS A 4 -0.63 7.27 -17.48
C LYS A 4 -1.99 7.13 -18.20
N ASN A 5 -3.01 7.90 -17.79
CA ASN A 5 -4.34 7.89 -18.41
C ASN A 5 -4.37 8.55 -19.80
N ARG A 6 -3.61 9.63 -20.03
CA ARG A 6 -3.52 10.24 -21.37
C ARG A 6 -3.00 9.28 -22.43
N SER A 7 -2.09 8.38 -22.04
CA SER A 7 -1.52 7.40 -22.96
C SER A 7 -2.53 6.34 -23.39
N PHE A 8 -3.38 5.86 -22.46
CA PHE A 8 -4.36 4.80 -22.76
C PHE A 8 -5.52 5.32 -23.62
N ILE A 9 -6.04 6.51 -23.30
CA ILE A 9 -7.08 7.18 -24.09
C ILE A 9 -6.54 7.47 -25.50
N SER A 10 -5.32 8.00 -25.61
CA SER A 10 -4.66 8.25 -26.91
C SER A 10 -4.51 6.97 -27.74
N LEU A 11 -4.09 5.86 -27.12
CA LEU A 11 -3.91 4.58 -27.83
C LEU A 11 -5.25 3.98 -28.29
N TYR A 12 -6.29 4.06 -27.45
CA TYR A 12 -7.63 3.57 -27.77
C TYR A 12 -8.25 4.36 -28.92
N PHE A 13 -8.15 5.70 -28.88
CA PHE A 13 -8.58 6.56 -29.98
C PHE A 13 -7.82 6.27 -31.26
N LYS A 14 -6.48 6.13 -31.19
CA LYS A 14 -5.64 5.88 -32.36
C LYS A 14 -5.99 4.56 -33.03
N LYS A 15 -6.12 3.47 -32.26
CA LYS A 15 -6.45 2.13 -32.78
C LYS A 15 -7.86 2.08 -33.39
N ASN A 16 -8.85 2.70 -32.75
CA ASN A 16 -10.22 2.73 -33.25
C ASN A 16 -10.39 3.67 -34.45
N PHE A 17 -9.63 4.77 -34.52
CA PHE A 17 -9.63 5.67 -35.67
C PHE A 17 -9.14 4.97 -36.94
N TYR A 18 -7.99 4.29 -36.90
CA TYR A 18 -7.48 3.54 -38.06
C TYR A 18 -8.42 2.42 -38.50
N LYS A 19 -8.99 1.67 -37.55
CA LYS A 19 -9.98 0.62 -37.87
C LYS A 19 -11.24 1.20 -38.52
N SER A 20 -11.69 2.37 -38.08
CA SER A 20 -12.82 3.07 -38.69
C SER A 20 -12.50 3.59 -40.09
N LEU A 21 -11.28 4.09 -40.32
CA LEU A 21 -10.84 4.62 -41.61
C LEU A 21 -10.79 3.50 -42.66
N LEU A 22 -10.19 2.36 -42.31
CA LEU A 22 -10.10 1.17 -43.16
C LEU A 22 -11.49 0.60 -43.51
N SER A 23 -12.40 0.57 -42.52
CA SER A 23 -13.78 0.11 -42.71
C SER A 23 -14.58 1.03 -43.63
N ASN A 24 -14.36 2.35 -43.54
CA ASN A 24 -15.05 3.31 -44.39
C ASN A 24 -14.51 3.23 -45.83
N GLU A 25 -13.21 3.08 -46.02
CA GLU A 25 -12.59 2.89 -47.34
C GLU A 25 -13.13 1.64 -48.07
N LEU A 26 -13.22 0.51 -47.36
CA LEU A 26 -13.83 -0.72 -47.87
C LEU A 26 -15.32 -0.53 -48.23
N PHE A 27 -16.07 0.22 -47.43
CA PHE A 27 -17.47 0.53 -47.70
C PHE A 27 -17.63 1.37 -48.97
N PHE A 28 -16.85 2.44 -49.12
CA PHE A 28 -16.89 3.30 -50.31
C PHE A 28 -16.47 2.56 -51.59
N ARG A 29 -15.47 1.68 -51.51
CA ARG A 29 -15.06 0.84 -52.64
C ARG A 29 -16.17 -0.14 -53.06
N ARG A 30 -16.94 -0.66 -52.10
CA ARG A 30 -18.08 -1.55 -52.36
C ARG A 30 -19.28 -0.82 -52.95
N ILE A 31 -19.58 0.38 -52.45
CA ILE A 31 -20.67 1.22 -52.97
C ILE A 31 -20.33 1.82 -54.34
N GLY A 32 -19.06 2.20 -54.58
CA GLY A 32 -18.58 2.70 -55.87
C GLY A 32 -18.80 1.71 -57.03
N GLY A 33 -18.69 0.40 -56.76
CA GLY A 33 -19.05 -0.64 -57.74
C GLY A 33 -20.55 -0.83 -57.96
N PHE A 34 -21.40 -0.34 -57.05
CA PHE A 34 -22.87 -0.39 -57.17
C PHE A 34 -23.46 0.87 -57.83
N MET A 35 -22.70 1.97 -57.86
CA MET A 35 -23.12 3.25 -58.44
C MET A 35 -23.05 3.29 -59.98
N ASP A 36 -22.68 2.20 -60.64
CA ASP A 36 -22.72 2.08 -62.11
C ASP A 36 -24.16 1.80 -62.59
N LEU A 37 -25.06 2.72 -62.25
CA LEU A 37 -26.46 2.70 -62.64
C LEU A 37 -26.56 3.17 -64.10
N ASP A 38 -27.01 2.27 -64.98
CA ASP A 38 -27.21 2.50 -66.42
C ASP A 38 -28.48 3.32 -66.68
N LEU A 39 -28.49 4.55 -66.17
CA LEU A 39 -29.60 5.50 -66.29
C LEU A 39 -29.47 6.28 -67.60
N LYS A 40 -30.43 6.08 -68.51
CA LYS A 40 -30.47 6.73 -69.84
C LYS A 40 -30.59 8.27 -69.78
N ASN A 41 -31.14 8.84 -68.71
CA ASN A 41 -31.35 10.28 -68.55
C ASN A 41 -30.27 10.91 -67.65
N LYS A 42 -29.45 11.79 -68.24
CA LYS A 42 -28.33 12.46 -67.55
C LYS A 42 -28.76 13.31 -66.36
N ASN A 43 -29.90 14.01 -66.44
CA ASN A 43 -30.38 14.87 -65.35
C ASN A 43 -30.84 14.05 -64.15
N LEU A 44 -31.53 12.93 -64.40
CA LEU A 44 -31.98 12.02 -63.35
C LEU A 44 -30.80 11.32 -62.67
N LYS A 45 -29.78 10.92 -63.44
CA LYS A 45 -28.54 10.33 -62.90
C LYS A 45 -27.84 11.27 -61.92
N ILE A 46 -27.74 12.57 -62.25
CA ILE A 46 -27.14 13.58 -61.37
C ILE A 46 -27.96 13.77 -60.08
N ILE A 47 -29.28 13.86 -60.18
CA ILE A 47 -30.16 14.02 -59.01
C ILE A 47 -30.02 12.82 -58.05
N ILE A 48 -30.00 11.59 -58.59
CA ILE A 48 -29.82 10.38 -57.79
C ILE A 48 -28.44 10.34 -57.14
N LEU A 49 -27.39 10.76 -57.85
CA LEU A 49 -26.04 10.80 -57.30
C LEU A 49 -25.93 11.78 -56.11
N ILE A 50 -26.54 12.96 -56.24
CA ILE A 50 -26.59 13.97 -55.16
C ILE A 50 -27.38 13.43 -53.97
N PHE A 51 -28.51 12.77 -54.21
CA PHE A 51 -29.32 12.17 -53.15
C PHE A 51 -28.53 11.08 -52.39
N LEU A 52 -27.84 10.19 -53.11
CA LEU A 52 -27.03 9.14 -52.50
C LEU A 52 -25.86 9.72 -51.68
N TYR A 53 -25.23 10.78 -52.19
CA TYR A 53 -24.16 11.48 -51.50
C TYR A 53 -24.65 12.08 -50.17
N LEU A 54 -25.80 12.76 -50.19
CA LEU A 54 -26.40 13.33 -48.97
C LEU A 54 -26.81 12.24 -47.98
N LEU A 55 -27.32 11.10 -48.45
CA LEU A 55 -27.70 9.97 -47.61
C LEU A 55 -26.49 9.39 -46.86
N VAL A 56 -25.39 9.16 -47.58
CA VAL A 56 -24.16 8.63 -46.97
C VAL A 56 -23.55 9.66 -46.02
N PHE A 57 -23.57 10.94 -46.37
CA PHE A 57 -23.09 12.02 -45.50
C PHE A 57 -23.89 12.09 -44.19
N TYR A 58 -25.21 12.00 -44.26
CA TYR A 58 -26.08 11.94 -43.07
C TYR A 58 -25.74 10.73 -42.18
N PHE A 59 -25.55 9.55 -42.77
CA PHE A 59 -25.23 8.34 -42.03
C PHE A 59 -23.87 8.42 -41.31
N LEU A 60 -22.88 9.07 -41.93
CA LEU A 60 -21.57 9.29 -41.32
C LEU A 60 -21.64 10.21 -40.09
N ILE A 61 -22.42 11.30 -40.18
CA ILE A 61 -22.63 12.21 -39.05
C ILE A 61 -23.31 11.47 -37.89
N PHE A 62 -24.37 10.71 -38.19
CA PHE A 62 -25.10 9.95 -37.17
C PHE A 62 -24.21 8.91 -36.47
N LYS A 63 -23.40 8.18 -37.23
CA LYS A 63 -22.44 7.20 -36.68
C LYS A 63 -21.41 7.84 -35.75
N ASN A 64 -20.96 9.06 -36.05
CA ASN A 64 -20.04 9.80 -35.19
C ASN A 64 -20.72 10.28 -33.89
N ILE A 65 -21.98 10.74 -33.97
CA ILE A 65 -22.75 11.16 -32.79
C ILE A 65 -22.97 9.99 -31.83
N LEU A 66 -23.34 8.81 -32.35
CA LEU A 66 -23.52 7.60 -31.52
C LEU A 66 -22.24 7.22 -30.77
N ARG A 67 -21.10 7.21 -31.47
CA ARG A 67 -19.80 6.93 -30.83
C ARG A 67 -19.43 7.95 -29.76
N LEU A 68 -19.77 9.21 -29.98
CA LEU A 68 -19.52 10.27 -28.98
C LEU A 68 -20.34 10.02 -27.70
N SER A 69 -21.58 9.53 -27.85
CA SER A 69 -22.44 9.16 -26.71
C SER A 69 -21.84 8.00 -25.90
N GLU A 70 -21.38 6.94 -26.57
CA GLU A 70 -20.75 5.79 -25.91
C GLU A 70 -19.49 6.20 -25.13
N ILE A 71 -18.65 7.05 -25.73
CA ILE A 71 -17.42 7.54 -25.07
C ILE A 71 -17.76 8.39 -23.85
N LYS A 72 -18.79 9.24 -23.94
CA LYS A 72 -19.24 10.08 -22.83
C LYS A 72 -19.67 9.25 -21.63
N GLU A 73 -20.44 8.19 -21.85
CA GLU A 73 -20.91 7.29 -20.80
C GLU A 73 -19.74 6.54 -20.13
N LEU A 74 -18.77 6.07 -20.91
CA LEU A 74 -17.56 5.41 -20.39
C LEU A 74 -16.71 6.35 -19.52
N VAL A 75 -16.54 7.60 -19.94
CA VAL A 75 -15.80 8.62 -19.16
C VAL A 75 -16.51 8.91 -17.84
N GLU A 76 -17.84 9.03 -17.85
CA GLU A 76 -18.63 9.29 -16.64
C GLU A 76 -18.52 8.13 -15.63
N GLN A 77 -18.50 6.88 -16.10
CA GLN A 77 -18.24 5.71 -15.25
C GLN A 77 -16.82 5.70 -14.66
N GLU A 78 -15.80 6.07 -15.46
CA GLU A 78 -14.43 6.17 -14.96
C GLU A 78 -14.27 7.28 -13.91
N ASP A 79 -14.91 8.44 -14.11
CA ASP A 79 -14.87 9.55 -13.17
C ASP A 79 -15.53 9.20 -11.83
N ILE A 80 -16.66 8.50 -11.83
CA ILE A 80 -17.30 7.97 -10.60
C ILE A 80 -16.35 7.02 -9.86
N LYS A 81 -15.68 6.13 -10.61
CA LYS A 81 -14.73 5.17 -10.03
C LYS A 81 -13.52 5.86 -9.42
N ILE A 82 -12.98 6.90 -10.08
CA ILE A 82 -11.87 7.72 -9.57
C ILE A 82 -12.30 8.49 -8.32
N GLY A 83 -13.51 9.05 -8.31
CA GLY A 83 -14.09 9.74 -7.15
C GLY A 83 -14.14 8.86 -5.91
N LYS A 84 -14.64 7.62 -6.05
CA LYS A 84 -14.67 6.63 -4.96
C LYS A 84 -13.26 6.29 -4.44
N LEU A 85 -12.32 6.05 -5.36
CA LEU A 85 -10.95 5.67 -4.99
C LEU A 85 -10.21 6.80 -4.25
N ASN A 86 -10.45 8.05 -4.62
CA ASN A 86 -9.90 9.22 -3.93
C ASN A 86 -10.48 9.38 -2.51
N TYR A 87 -11.78 9.11 -2.34
CA TYR A 87 -12.41 9.13 -1.02
C TYR A 87 -11.78 8.07 -0.09
N GLU A 88 -11.69 6.82 -0.54
CA GLU A 88 -11.07 5.73 0.23
C GLU A 88 -9.62 6.05 0.60
N LYS A 89 -8.84 6.57 -0.35
CA LYS A 89 -7.46 7.00 -0.09
C LYS A 89 -7.37 8.07 1.00
N ASN A 90 -8.26 9.06 1.00
CA ASN A 90 -8.25 10.12 2.01
C ASN A 90 -8.61 9.59 3.41
N VAL A 91 -9.56 8.65 3.50
CA VAL A 91 -9.90 7.99 4.77
C VAL A 91 -8.71 7.21 5.31
N VAL A 92 -8.03 6.44 4.47
CA VAL A 92 -6.85 5.66 4.86
C VAL A 92 -5.70 6.56 5.32
N ILE A 93 -5.43 7.66 4.60
CA ILE A 93 -4.39 8.63 4.99
C ILE A 93 -4.69 9.22 6.37
N LYS A 94 -5.94 9.65 6.63
CA LYS A 94 -6.34 10.17 7.94
C LYS A 94 -6.15 9.13 9.05
N ALA A 95 -6.52 7.88 8.80
CA ALA A 95 -6.34 6.80 9.78
C ALA A 95 -4.85 6.53 10.07
N LEU A 96 -3.99 6.60 9.05
CA LEU A 96 -2.55 6.45 9.21
C LEU A 96 -1.92 7.61 9.98
N ASP A 97 -2.36 8.84 9.74
CA ASP A 97 -1.88 10.02 10.47
C ASP A 97 -2.24 9.96 11.96
N ILE A 98 -3.43 9.47 12.29
CA ILE A 98 -3.84 9.23 13.68
C ILE A 98 -2.91 8.20 14.33
N LYS A 99 -2.71 7.04 13.69
CA LYS A 99 -1.81 6.00 14.23
C LYS A 99 -0.39 6.52 14.45
N ARG A 100 0.15 7.30 13.50
CA ARG A 100 1.49 7.91 13.64
C ARG A 100 1.58 8.80 14.88
N LYS A 101 0.59 9.66 15.10
CA LYS A 101 0.53 10.53 16.29
C LYS A 101 0.45 9.75 17.59
N ASP A 102 -0.30 8.64 17.60
CA ASP A 102 -0.39 7.78 18.79
C ASP A 102 0.96 7.11 19.07
N PHE A 103 1.66 6.62 18.04
CA PHE A 103 3.02 6.08 18.19
C PHE A 103 4.03 7.12 18.68
N GLU A 104 3.96 8.36 18.19
CA GLU A 104 4.85 9.44 18.67
C GLU A 104 4.60 9.74 20.15
N LYS A 105 3.34 9.83 20.59
CA LYS A 105 3.00 10.01 22.00
C LYS A 105 3.47 8.87 22.88
N ASP A 106 3.32 7.63 22.42
CA ASP A 106 3.79 6.48 23.19
C ASP A 106 5.32 6.41 23.24
N ARG A 107 6.01 6.83 22.17
CA ARG A 107 7.46 7.01 22.18
C ARG A 107 7.90 8.09 23.17
N GLU A 108 7.25 9.25 23.17
CA GLU A 108 7.53 10.33 24.13
C GLU A 108 7.30 9.87 25.58
N LYS A 109 6.28 9.05 25.86
CA LYS A 109 6.08 8.48 27.19
C LYS A 109 7.20 7.54 27.60
N ILE A 110 7.67 6.69 26.68
CA ILE A 110 8.79 5.76 26.94
C ILE A 110 10.08 6.56 27.21
N GLU A 111 10.38 7.56 26.39
CA GLU A 111 11.58 8.40 26.53
C GLU A 111 11.55 9.21 27.84
N ASN A 112 10.40 9.79 28.20
CA ASN A 112 10.23 10.49 29.49
C ASN A 112 10.27 9.54 30.71
N GLN A 113 9.92 8.26 30.55
CA GLN A 113 10.07 7.24 31.60
C GLN A 113 11.52 6.80 31.77
N GLU A 114 12.28 6.70 30.67
CA GLU A 114 13.73 6.42 30.70
C GLU A 114 14.52 7.58 31.32
N GLU A 115 14.18 8.84 31.03
CA GLU A 115 14.89 10.01 31.57
C GLU A 115 14.61 10.27 33.07
N LYS A 116 13.46 9.84 33.60
CA LYS A 116 13.06 10.04 35.01
C LYS A 116 13.32 8.83 35.91
N SER A 117 14.03 7.81 35.45
CA SER A 117 14.28 6.66 36.30
C SER A 117 15.28 7.03 37.41
N ASP A 118 14.76 7.49 38.55
CA ASP A 118 15.45 7.55 39.86
C ASP A 118 15.69 6.12 40.37
N LYS A 119 16.22 5.26 39.50
CA LYS A 119 16.50 3.86 39.79
C LYS A 119 17.84 3.78 40.52
N ASP A 120 17.83 3.09 41.64
CA ASP A 120 18.98 2.83 42.48
C ASP A 120 20.02 2.01 41.72
N LYS A 121 21.30 2.34 41.95
CA LYS A 121 22.43 1.57 41.45
C LYS A 121 22.86 0.59 42.52
N PHE A 122 23.37 -0.57 42.10
CA PHE A 122 24.01 -1.49 43.04
C PHE A 122 25.34 -0.94 43.51
N ASP A 123 25.60 -1.03 44.81
CA ASP A 123 26.87 -0.60 45.41
C ASP A 123 28.08 -1.37 44.87
N ASN A 124 27.88 -2.65 44.53
CA ASN A 124 28.92 -3.54 44.02
C ASN A 124 28.33 -4.70 43.21
N ILE A 125 29.22 -5.39 42.49
CA ILE A 125 28.88 -6.53 41.63
C ILE A 125 28.23 -7.68 42.42
N PRO A 126 28.76 -8.13 43.58
CA PRO A 126 28.12 -9.17 44.39
C PRO A 126 26.66 -8.88 44.74
N SER A 127 26.31 -7.64 45.14
CA SER A 127 24.93 -7.26 45.45
C SER A 127 23.98 -7.48 44.28
N LEU A 128 24.41 -7.15 43.05
CA LEU A 128 23.64 -7.42 41.83
C LEU A 128 23.43 -8.93 41.61
N PHE A 129 24.48 -9.74 41.77
CA PHE A 129 24.38 -11.19 41.55
C PHE A 129 23.49 -11.87 42.60
N ASN A 130 23.63 -11.49 43.87
CA ASN A 130 22.77 -11.98 44.95
C ASN A 130 21.30 -11.63 44.69
N TYR A 131 21.05 -10.39 44.27
CA TYR A 131 19.71 -9.94 43.89
C TYR A 131 19.12 -10.77 42.76
N VAL A 132 19.87 -10.97 41.66
CA VAL A 132 19.40 -11.78 40.52
C VAL A 132 19.18 -13.24 40.93
N GLU A 133 20.06 -13.81 41.75
CA GLU A 133 19.96 -15.18 42.26
C GLU A 133 18.72 -15.38 43.13
N GLU A 134 18.39 -14.40 43.98
CA GLU A 134 17.14 -14.40 44.76
C GLU A 134 15.92 -14.43 43.83
N LYS A 135 15.89 -13.60 42.78
CA LYS A 135 14.78 -13.57 41.81
C LYS A 135 14.67 -14.86 41.00
N ILE A 136 15.80 -15.45 40.59
CA ILE A 136 15.85 -16.74 39.90
C ILE A 136 15.24 -17.83 40.79
N SER A 137 15.69 -17.89 42.05
CA SER A 137 15.25 -18.89 43.03
C SER A 137 13.76 -18.76 43.35
N LYS A 138 13.30 -17.53 43.61
CA LYS A 138 11.89 -17.21 43.90
C LYS A 138 10.95 -17.62 42.76
N ASN A 139 11.38 -17.45 41.51
CA ASN A 139 10.58 -17.77 40.33
C ASN A 139 10.77 -19.21 39.83
N ASN A 140 11.44 -20.09 40.59
CA ASN A 140 11.74 -21.48 40.20
C ASN A 140 12.40 -21.58 38.82
N ILE A 141 13.36 -20.69 38.55
CA ILE A 141 14.18 -20.70 37.34
C ILE A 141 15.49 -21.42 37.63
N ILE A 142 15.95 -22.23 36.69
CA ILE A 142 17.22 -22.94 36.75
C ILE A 142 18.28 -22.09 36.05
N PHE A 143 19.28 -21.65 36.80
CA PHE A 143 20.48 -21.05 36.23
C PHE A 143 21.33 -22.14 35.55
N GLN A 144 21.69 -21.94 34.28
CA GLN A 144 22.53 -22.89 33.53
C GLN A 144 23.98 -22.46 33.51
N SER A 145 24.27 -21.23 33.06
CA SER A 145 25.64 -20.77 32.91
C SER A 145 25.73 -19.26 32.72
N PHE A 146 26.90 -18.72 33.01
CA PHE A 146 27.32 -17.41 32.53
C PHE A 146 27.95 -17.59 31.15
N ALA A 147 27.53 -16.76 30.20
CA ALA A 147 28.14 -16.72 28.88
C ALA A 147 29.28 -15.69 28.88
N ARG A 148 28.99 -14.45 28.51
CA ARG A 148 29.99 -13.39 28.37
C ARG A 148 29.69 -12.27 29.34
N SER A 149 30.70 -11.83 30.08
CA SER A 149 30.68 -10.56 30.78
C SER A 149 31.67 -9.59 30.11
N ARG A 150 31.30 -8.32 30.03
CA ARG A 150 32.17 -7.25 29.53
C ARG A 150 31.86 -5.96 30.25
N LYS A 151 32.91 -5.30 30.75
CA LYS A 151 32.82 -3.90 31.17
C LYS A 151 32.85 -3.01 29.93
N ASP A 152 31.85 -2.16 29.79
CA ASP A 152 31.66 -1.24 28.67
C ASP A 152 31.45 0.18 29.23
N GLY A 153 32.55 0.93 29.36
CA GLY A 153 32.58 2.16 30.14
C GLY A 153 32.22 1.89 31.61
N ASP A 154 31.21 2.60 32.10
CA ASP A 154 30.69 2.45 33.48
C ASP A 154 29.66 1.33 33.63
N ARG A 155 29.29 0.67 32.53
CA ARG A 155 28.25 -0.38 32.52
C ARG A 155 28.86 -1.78 32.49
N LEU A 156 28.31 -2.69 33.29
CA LEU A 156 28.63 -4.11 33.23
C LEU A 156 27.58 -4.83 32.38
N LYS A 157 27.99 -5.39 31.25
CA LYS A 157 27.14 -6.27 30.43
C LYS A 157 27.39 -7.71 30.85
N VAL A 158 26.34 -8.42 31.25
CA VAL A 158 26.39 -9.85 31.62
C VAL A 158 25.37 -10.61 30.79
N ALA A 159 25.80 -11.72 30.20
CA ALA A 159 24.91 -12.69 29.56
C ALA A 159 24.78 -13.94 30.45
N MET A 160 23.55 -14.28 30.80
CA MET A 160 23.20 -15.46 31.60
C MET A 160 22.29 -16.37 30.80
N VAL A 161 22.43 -17.68 30.98
CA VAL A 161 21.54 -18.68 30.41
C VAL A 161 20.66 -19.23 31.53
N LEU A 162 19.35 -19.08 31.36
CA LEU A 162 18.33 -19.46 32.32
C LEU A 162 17.35 -20.44 31.67
N ASN A 163 16.83 -21.39 32.44
CA ASN A 163 15.82 -22.34 31.99
C ASN A 163 14.65 -22.39 32.97
N GLY A 164 13.43 -22.45 32.44
CA GLY A 164 12.22 -22.45 33.24
C GLY A 164 10.99 -22.55 32.36
N SER A 165 9.82 -22.67 32.99
CA SER A 165 8.56 -22.58 32.26
C SER A 165 8.35 -21.16 31.72
N GLU A 166 7.60 -21.03 30.62
CA GLU A 166 7.30 -19.72 30.03
C GLU A 166 6.65 -18.76 31.06
N GLY A 167 5.74 -19.27 31.91
CA GLY A 167 5.11 -18.49 32.97
C GLY A 167 6.10 -17.99 34.02
N ASN A 168 7.03 -18.85 34.45
CA ASN A 168 8.07 -18.49 35.43
C ASN A 168 9.04 -17.44 34.88
N ILE A 169 9.48 -17.61 33.63
CA ILE A 169 10.38 -16.67 32.95
C ILE A 169 9.71 -15.30 32.79
N LYS A 170 8.43 -15.26 32.38
CA LYS A 170 7.67 -14.01 32.29
C LYS A 170 7.54 -13.30 33.64
N ASN A 171 7.28 -14.04 34.71
CA ASN A 171 7.18 -13.47 36.06
C ASN A 171 8.51 -12.87 36.51
N PHE A 172 9.63 -13.56 36.28
CA PHE A 172 10.97 -13.08 36.59
C PHE A 172 11.29 -11.75 35.91
N PHE A 173 11.10 -11.63 34.59
CA PHE A 173 11.36 -10.38 33.88
C PHE A 173 10.45 -9.25 34.35
N ARG A 174 9.16 -9.55 34.57
CA ARG A 174 8.20 -8.57 35.08
C ARG A 174 8.58 -8.07 36.48
N GLU A 175 9.10 -8.92 37.35
CA GLU A 175 9.54 -8.49 38.69
C GLU A 175 10.76 -7.56 38.59
N ILE A 176 11.77 -7.90 37.79
CA ILE A 176 12.99 -7.09 37.67
C ILE A 176 12.73 -5.75 36.96
N GLU A 177 11.91 -5.73 35.90
CA GLU A 177 11.62 -4.50 35.16
C GLU A 177 10.85 -3.47 36.00
N ASN A 178 9.96 -3.95 36.89
CA ASN A 178 9.12 -3.12 37.76
C ASN A 178 9.79 -2.71 39.07
N GLU A 179 11.02 -3.14 39.34
CA GLU A 179 11.76 -2.77 40.55
C GLU A 179 12.64 -1.53 40.36
N ASN A 180 13.04 -0.97 41.49
CA ASN A 180 13.74 0.32 41.56
C ASN A 180 15.22 0.25 41.17
N TYR A 181 15.74 -0.88 40.66
CA TYR A 181 17.15 -0.98 40.28
C TYR A 181 17.38 -0.71 38.80
N ASP A 182 18.48 -0.01 38.46
CA ASP A 182 18.90 0.30 37.07
C ASP A 182 19.47 -0.95 36.38
N ILE A 183 18.58 -1.90 36.07
CA ILE A 183 18.86 -3.10 35.28
C ILE A 183 18.11 -2.97 33.96
N ASN A 184 18.87 -2.98 32.86
CA ASN A 184 18.33 -2.92 31.51
C ASN A 184 18.61 -4.23 30.75
N PHE A 185 17.55 -4.81 30.18
CA PHE A 185 17.67 -6.01 29.35
C PHE A 185 17.86 -5.64 27.88
N SER A 186 18.80 -6.31 27.20
CA SER A 186 18.97 -6.15 25.74
C SER A 186 17.81 -6.81 25.00
N SER A 187 17.24 -6.15 23.99
CA SER A 187 16.14 -6.64 23.13
C SER A 187 16.30 -8.06 22.53
N SER A 188 17.46 -8.69 22.67
CA SER A 188 17.76 -10.07 22.29
C SER A 188 17.46 -11.15 23.36
N TYR A 189 16.91 -10.79 24.52
CA TYR A 189 16.74 -11.71 25.68
C TYR A 189 15.78 -12.90 25.44
N LEU A 190 14.86 -12.81 24.46
CA LEU A 190 13.93 -13.88 24.07
C LEU A 190 14.37 -14.55 22.75
N LYS A 191 15.55 -15.17 22.71
CA LYS A 191 15.86 -16.12 21.64
C LYS A 191 15.26 -17.48 21.98
N ASN A 192 13.96 -17.62 21.79
CA ASN A 192 13.23 -18.87 22.01
C ASN A 192 13.80 -19.98 21.11
N GLN A 193 14.60 -20.90 21.66
CA GLN A 193 14.67 -22.27 21.13
C GLN A 193 13.45 -23.03 21.66
N CYS A 194 12.26 -22.72 21.13
CA CYS A 194 11.14 -23.66 21.21
C CYS A 194 11.48 -24.81 20.24
N ARG A 195 11.79 -25.98 20.79
CA ARG A 195 11.72 -27.26 20.08
C ARG A 195 10.44 -27.96 20.48
#